data_AF-A0A9Q8VGG4-F1
#
_entry.id   AF-A0A9Q8VGG4-F1
#
_cell.length_a   1.000
_cell.length_b   1.000
_cell.length_c   1.000
_cell.angle_alpha   90.00
_cell.angle_beta   90.00
_cell.angle_gamma   90.00
#
_symmetry.space_group_name_H-M   'P 1'
#
loop_
_entity.id
_entity.type
_entity.pdbx_description
1 polymer ?
#
loop_
_entity_poly.entity_id
_entity_poly.type
_entity_poly.pdbx_seq_one_letter_code
_entity_poly.pdbx_strand_id
1 'polypeptide(L)'
;MRPRPAQLVDFFARSLTAFQSSQDPLRVLCTLPHGLAAAASTTAAAAAAGSSAGDAEPAPRRPTSGPVRRLIVLDSSFNPPTRAHARMVRSAVQDAKSRSTSRDPRAARDATTRVMLLLAVNNADKAPKPASFPVRLCMMEGFARELLGGDDEEGVSTPPGVGEKEQDTSRRRRQDAAAGLEVDLAVTTMPYFHDKERAIDASGFYGRGGDEAPEQVFLAGYDTLIRIFNPKYYHDHQDHDHHDGDGSQEASGAASAAGGHAKQQQKKTAMQRALDPFFATARLRVSTRLDDEWGGLEEQREYVRGLEGGRLDAVGGRGAWARRVDVVSTMDGDDDDEAGGEEEEEMMRRMEGVSSSKAREAVKERDGEGLERLVDGEVRAWIEREKLYRD
;
A
#
# COMPACT_ATOMS: atom_id res chain seq x y z
N MET A 1 -12.84 -7.68 -18.50
CA MET A 1 -14.05 -6.92 -18.86
C MET A 1 -14.43 -6.03 -17.68
N ARG A 2 -14.84 -4.78 -17.92
CA ARG A 2 -14.98 -3.74 -16.88
C ARG A 2 -16.39 -3.76 -16.27
N PRO A 3 -16.56 -3.81 -14.93
CA PRO A 3 -17.87 -3.65 -14.28
C PRO A 3 -18.48 -2.28 -14.61
N ARG A 4 -19.82 -2.19 -14.67
CA ARG A 4 -20.47 -0.88 -14.84
C ARG A 4 -20.27 -0.02 -13.59
N PRO A 5 -20.03 1.30 -13.72
CA PRO A 5 -19.76 2.17 -12.57
C PRO A 5 -20.81 2.08 -11.44
N ALA A 6 -22.10 2.12 -11.78
CA ALA A 6 -23.18 2.02 -10.77
C ALA A 6 -23.16 0.66 -10.03
N GLN A 7 -22.95 -0.44 -10.76
CA GLN A 7 -22.83 -1.77 -10.17
C GLN A 7 -21.61 -1.88 -9.25
N LEU A 8 -20.51 -1.20 -9.59
CA LEU A 8 -19.29 -1.19 -8.79
C LEU A 8 -19.47 -0.42 -7.48
N VAL A 9 -20.16 0.73 -7.51
CA VAL A 9 -20.52 1.48 -6.30
C VAL A 9 -21.40 0.63 -5.39
N ASP A 10 -22.43 -0.01 -5.95
CA ASP A 10 -23.34 -0.88 -5.20
C ASP A 10 -22.61 -2.09 -4.59
N PHE A 11 -21.70 -2.70 -5.34
CA PHE A 11 -20.85 -3.79 -4.87
C PHE A 11 -20.01 -3.38 -3.66
N PHE A 12 -19.30 -2.25 -3.75
CA PHE A 12 -18.45 -1.80 -2.64
C PHE A 12 -19.25 -1.31 -1.44
N ALA A 13 -20.43 -0.72 -1.66
CA ALA A 13 -21.35 -0.37 -0.57
C ALA A 13 -21.78 -1.62 0.21
N ARG A 14 -22.29 -2.66 -0.48
CA ARG A 14 -22.66 -3.94 0.16
C ARG A 14 -21.48 -4.61 0.86
N SER A 15 -20.33 -4.65 0.19
CA SER A 15 -19.11 -5.26 0.73
C SER A 15 -18.63 -4.58 2.00
N LEU A 16 -18.70 -3.25 2.06
CA LEU A 16 -18.33 -2.47 3.24
C LEU A 16 -19.31 -2.68 4.39
N THR A 17 -20.61 -2.69 4.12
CA THR A 17 -21.63 -3.03 5.14
C THR A 17 -21.37 -4.43 5.71
N ALA A 18 -21.14 -5.41 4.85
CA ALA A 18 -20.83 -6.78 5.29
C ALA A 18 -19.53 -6.86 6.10
N PHE A 19 -18.52 -6.03 5.80
CA PHE A 19 -17.27 -5.97 6.56
C PHE A 19 -17.50 -5.35 7.94
N GLN A 20 -18.17 -4.20 8.00
CA GLN A 20 -18.46 -3.50 9.25
C GLN A 20 -19.32 -4.34 10.21
N SER A 21 -20.17 -5.24 9.69
CA SER A 21 -20.96 -6.17 10.51
C SER A 21 -20.21 -7.42 10.97
N SER A 22 -19.02 -7.71 10.43
CA SER A 22 -18.36 -9.03 10.57
C SER A 22 -17.37 -9.17 11.74
N GLN A 23 -17.03 -8.10 12.45
CA GLN A 23 -15.93 -8.05 13.44
C GLN A 23 -14.54 -8.42 12.88
N ASP A 24 -14.42 -8.75 11.59
CA ASP A 24 -13.13 -9.06 10.97
C ASP A 24 -12.19 -7.84 11.01
N PRO A 25 -10.91 -8.01 11.36
CA PRO A 25 -9.94 -6.91 11.35
C PRO A 25 -9.49 -6.52 9.93
N LEU A 26 -9.64 -7.41 8.96
CA LEU A 26 -9.22 -7.23 7.57
C LEU A 26 -10.12 -8.05 6.64
N ARG A 27 -10.44 -7.51 5.47
CA ARG A 27 -11.07 -8.27 4.38
C ARG A 27 -10.55 -7.86 3.01
N VAL A 28 -10.16 -8.84 2.20
CA VAL A 28 -9.93 -8.66 0.75
C VAL A 28 -11.28 -8.67 0.05
N LEU A 29 -11.61 -7.57 -0.65
CA LEU A 29 -12.90 -7.37 -1.30
C LEU A 29 -12.91 -7.92 -2.73
N CYS A 30 -11.87 -7.64 -3.50
CA CYS A 30 -11.73 -8.15 -4.86
C CYS A 30 -10.28 -8.20 -5.31
N THR A 31 -10.03 -8.95 -6.39
CA THR A 31 -8.72 -9.06 -7.04
C THR A 31 -8.80 -8.67 -8.51
N LEU A 32 -7.88 -7.83 -8.97
CA LEU A 32 -7.69 -7.47 -10.36
C LEU A 32 -6.51 -8.24 -11.00
N PRO A 33 -6.56 -8.52 -12.31
CA PRO A 33 -7.65 -8.20 -13.23
C PRO A 33 -8.90 -9.05 -12.97
N HIS A 34 -10.10 -8.51 -13.23
CA HIS A 34 -11.34 -9.28 -13.07
C HIS A 34 -11.51 -10.32 -14.18
N GLY A 35 -12.03 -11.51 -13.87
CA GLY A 35 -12.42 -12.53 -14.86
C GLY A 35 -11.45 -13.68 -15.11
N LEU A 36 -10.24 -13.70 -14.52
CA LEU A 36 -9.31 -14.84 -14.67
C LEU A 36 -9.87 -16.16 -14.08
N ALA A 37 -10.78 -16.10 -13.11
CA ALA A 37 -11.42 -17.28 -12.54
C ALA A 37 -12.49 -17.92 -13.45
N ALA A 38 -13.09 -17.16 -14.38
CA ALA A 38 -14.13 -17.67 -15.28
C ALA A 38 -13.56 -18.59 -16.38
N ALA A 39 -12.28 -18.46 -16.71
CA ALA A 39 -11.61 -19.30 -17.72
C ALA A 39 -11.20 -20.68 -17.20
N ALA A 40 -10.99 -20.84 -15.88
CA ALA A 40 -10.57 -22.11 -15.28
C ALA A 40 -11.75 -22.99 -14.80
N SER A 41 -12.96 -22.43 -14.73
CA SER A 41 -14.16 -23.11 -14.26
C SER A 41 -15.28 -23.08 -15.31
N THR A 42 -15.01 -23.57 -16.52
CA THR A 42 -16.10 -23.92 -17.44
C THR A 42 -16.67 -25.29 -17.06
N THR A 43 -17.46 -25.34 -15.99
CA THR A 43 -18.54 -26.33 -15.92
C THR A 43 -19.71 -25.81 -16.76
N ALA A 44 -20.29 -26.67 -17.58
CA ALA A 44 -21.33 -26.38 -18.58
C ALA A 44 -22.60 -25.64 -18.07
N ALA A 45 -22.75 -25.44 -16.75
CA ALA A 45 -23.88 -24.75 -16.14
C ALA A 45 -23.90 -23.23 -16.38
N ALA A 46 -22.75 -22.57 -16.55
CA ALA A 46 -22.70 -21.12 -16.78
C ALA A 46 -23.12 -20.70 -18.21
N ALA A 47 -23.07 -21.62 -19.18
CA ALA A 47 -23.49 -21.35 -20.55
C ALA A 47 -25.03 -21.29 -20.73
N ALA A 48 -25.80 -21.70 -19.72
CA ALA A 48 -27.27 -21.73 -19.78
C ALA A 48 -27.94 -20.44 -19.27
N ALA A 49 -27.21 -19.58 -18.55
CA ALA A 49 -27.68 -18.27 -18.16
C ALA A 49 -27.11 -17.25 -19.15
N GLY A 50 -27.95 -16.62 -19.98
CA GLY A 50 -27.56 -15.56 -20.91
C GLY A 50 -27.05 -14.28 -20.26
N SER A 51 -26.32 -14.38 -19.13
CA SER A 51 -25.62 -13.27 -18.50
C SER A 51 -24.46 -12.87 -19.39
N SER A 52 -24.49 -11.61 -19.84
CA SER A 52 -23.40 -11.03 -20.60
C SER A 52 -22.12 -11.09 -19.76
N ALA A 53 -20.96 -11.35 -20.38
CA ALA A 53 -19.68 -11.42 -19.68
C ALA A 53 -19.28 -10.13 -18.93
N GLY A 54 -20.03 -9.03 -19.11
CA GLY A 54 -19.92 -7.78 -18.37
C GLY A 54 -20.67 -7.74 -17.03
N ASP A 55 -21.35 -8.81 -16.64
CA ASP A 55 -22.15 -8.91 -15.40
C ASP A 55 -21.46 -9.71 -14.27
N ALA A 56 -20.21 -10.16 -14.47
CA ALA A 56 -19.48 -10.87 -13.42
C ALA A 56 -19.09 -9.92 -12.28
N GLU A 57 -19.72 -10.09 -11.12
CA GLU A 57 -19.46 -9.30 -9.92
C GLU A 57 -17.98 -9.45 -9.47
N PRO A 58 -17.31 -8.36 -9.04
CA PRO A 58 -15.96 -8.46 -8.51
C PRO A 58 -15.88 -9.44 -7.33
N ALA A 59 -14.81 -10.23 -7.28
CA ALA A 59 -14.62 -11.22 -6.22
C ALA A 59 -13.14 -11.32 -5.82
N PRO A 60 -12.84 -11.65 -4.55
CA PRO A 60 -11.47 -11.89 -4.11
C PRO A 60 -10.98 -13.22 -4.68
N ARG A 61 -9.69 -13.29 -5.03
CA ARG A 61 -9.06 -14.54 -5.49
C ARG A 61 -7.83 -14.83 -4.67
N ARG A 62 -7.78 -16.00 -4.04
CA ARG A 62 -6.58 -16.46 -3.34
C ARG A 62 -5.48 -16.80 -4.36
N PRO A 63 -4.18 -16.65 -4.01
CA PRO A 63 -3.08 -17.03 -4.89
C PRO A 63 -3.14 -18.51 -5.34
N THR A 64 -3.17 -18.74 -6.66
CA THR A 64 -3.26 -20.09 -7.25
C THR A 64 -1.94 -20.60 -7.85
N SER A 65 -1.02 -19.70 -8.20
CA SER A 65 0.21 -19.97 -8.96
C SER A 65 1.45 -20.30 -8.09
N GLY A 66 1.29 -20.47 -6.78
CA GLY A 66 2.39 -20.75 -5.84
C GLY A 66 2.29 -19.89 -4.58
N PRO A 67 3.24 -20.04 -3.63
CA PRO A 67 3.29 -19.17 -2.47
C PRO A 67 3.57 -17.72 -2.89
N VAL A 68 2.86 -16.78 -2.28
CA VAL A 68 3.23 -15.36 -2.40
C VAL A 68 4.47 -15.18 -1.53
N ARG A 69 5.59 -14.79 -2.14
CA ARG A 69 6.82 -14.52 -1.39
C ARG A 69 6.90 -13.09 -0.90
N ARG A 70 6.30 -12.17 -1.66
CA ARG A 70 6.28 -10.76 -1.34
C ARG A 70 4.89 -10.16 -1.57
N LEU A 71 4.37 -9.54 -0.53
CA LEU A 71 3.15 -8.74 -0.58
C LEU A 71 3.52 -7.27 -0.43
N ILE A 72 3.35 -6.50 -1.49
CA ILE A 72 3.54 -5.04 -1.47
C ILE A 72 2.24 -4.41 -0.99
N VAL A 73 2.28 -3.71 0.14
CA VAL A 73 1.09 -3.11 0.77
C VAL A 73 1.17 -1.59 0.63
N LEU A 74 0.25 -1.01 -0.13
CA LEU A 74 0.03 0.43 -0.16
C LEU A 74 -1.18 0.77 0.71
N ASP A 75 -0.92 1.23 1.92
CA ASP A 75 -1.92 1.75 2.86
C ASP A 75 -2.08 3.25 2.69
N SER A 76 -3.27 3.69 2.27
CA SER A 76 -3.55 5.12 2.06
C SER A 76 -5.04 5.43 2.21
N SER A 77 -5.34 6.71 2.39
CA SER A 77 -6.73 7.18 2.41
C SER A 77 -7.41 7.18 1.04
N PHE A 78 -6.62 7.10 -0.05
CA PHE A 78 -7.07 7.05 -1.45
C PHE A 78 -8.18 8.07 -1.76
N ASN A 79 -7.96 9.34 -1.44
CA ASN A 79 -8.98 10.38 -1.50
C ASN A 79 -8.51 11.67 -2.23
N PRO A 80 -8.16 11.60 -3.52
CA PRO A 80 -8.14 10.41 -4.40
C PRO A 80 -6.77 9.69 -4.42
N PRO A 81 -6.65 8.48 -4.99
CA PRO A 81 -5.36 7.95 -5.45
C PRO A 81 -4.69 8.94 -6.42
N THR A 82 -3.37 8.91 -6.52
CA THR A 82 -2.58 9.87 -7.33
C THR A 82 -1.44 9.16 -8.04
N ARG A 83 -0.82 9.84 -9.00
CA ARG A 83 0.36 9.32 -9.73
C ARG A 83 1.56 9.07 -8.80
N ALA A 84 1.65 9.78 -7.67
CA ALA A 84 2.65 9.47 -6.64
C ALA A 84 2.44 8.06 -6.05
N HIS A 85 1.19 7.69 -5.77
CA HIS A 85 0.86 6.33 -5.33
C HIS A 85 1.25 5.29 -6.40
N ALA A 86 0.98 5.57 -7.69
CA ALA A 86 1.36 4.68 -8.78
C ALA A 86 2.87 4.43 -8.83
N ARG A 87 3.66 5.51 -8.68
CA ARG A 87 5.13 5.44 -8.70
C ARG A 87 5.68 4.61 -7.54
N MET A 88 5.16 4.80 -6.32
CA MET A 88 5.55 3.99 -5.15
C MET A 88 5.35 2.49 -5.43
N VAL A 89 4.18 2.11 -5.97
CA VAL A 89 3.86 0.71 -6.28
C VAL A 89 4.73 0.18 -7.42
N ARG A 90 4.85 0.91 -8.54
CA ARG A 90 5.63 0.49 -9.71
C ARG A 90 7.10 0.28 -9.38
N SER A 91 7.73 1.23 -8.66
CA SER A 91 9.11 1.10 -8.20
C SER A 91 9.30 -0.12 -7.28
N ALA A 92 8.35 -0.37 -6.36
CA ALA A 92 8.41 -1.53 -5.47
C ALA A 92 8.27 -2.87 -6.22
N VAL A 93 7.39 -2.93 -7.22
CA VAL A 93 7.22 -4.12 -8.08
C VAL A 93 8.48 -4.37 -8.90
N GLN A 94 9.11 -3.32 -9.44
CA GLN A 94 10.34 -3.43 -10.20
C GLN A 94 11.52 -3.90 -9.34
N ASP A 95 11.69 -3.35 -8.12
CA ASP A 95 12.69 -3.84 -7.15
C ASP A 95 12.46 -5.31 -6.77
N ALA A 96 11.20 -5.74 -6.64
CA ALA A 96 10.89 -7.14 -6.39
C ALA A 96 11.30 -8.04 -7.57
N LYS A 97 11.09 -7.58 -8.80
CA LYS A 97 11.51 -8.29 -10.01
C LYS A 97 13.04 -8.36 -10.13
N SER A 98 13.76 -7.26 -9.92
CA SER A 98 15.23 -7.23 -10.02
C SER A 98 15.92 -8.09 -8.96
N ARG A 99 15.39 -8.13 -7.74
CA ARG A 99 15.90 -9.03 -6.69
C ARG A 99 15.64 -10.50 -7.01
N SER A 100 14.53 -10.80 -7.69
CA SER A 100 14.18 -12.15 -8.13
C SER A 100 15.15 -12.67 -9.20
N THR A 101 15.54 -11.86 -10.18
CA THR A 101 16.42 -12.28 -11.29
C THR A 101 17.88 -12.54 -10.87
N SER A 102 18.32 -12.03 -9.72
CA SER A 102 19.68 -12.22 -9.18
C SER A 102 19.92 -13.55 -8.47
N ARG A 103 18.86 -14.27 -8.09
CA ARG A 103 18.92 -15.60 -7.46
C ARG A 103 18.43 -16.66 -8.44
N ASP A 104 18.91 -17.88 -8.26
CA ASP A 104 18.64 -19.07 -9.09
C ASP A 104 17.38 -18.94 -9.98
N PRO A 105 17.51 -18.96 -11.32
CA PRO A 105 16.38 -18.75 -12.25
C PRO A 105 15.22 -19.73 -12.08
N ARG A 106 15.41 -20.86 -11.37
CA ARG A 106 14.31 -21.74 -10.95
C ARG A 106 13.54 -21.17 -9.75
N ALA A 107 14.23 -20.64 -8.74
CA ALA A 107 13.62 -20.00 -7.57
C ALA A 107 12.96 -18.64 -7.90
N ALA A 108 13.49 -17.93 -8.92
CA ALA A 108 12.96 -16.67 -9.42
C ALA A 108 11.61 -16.81 -10.14
N ARG A 109 11.41 -17.95 -10.84
CA ARG A 109 10.14 -18.30 -11.50
C ARG A 109 9.01 -18.62 -10.52
N ASP A 110 9.35 -19.04 -9.30
CA ASP A 110 8.39 -19.41 -8.24
C ASP A 110 8.10 -18.25 -7.27
N ALA A 111 8.77 -17.10 -7.41
CA ALA A 111 8.62 -15.96 -6.51
C ALA A 111 7.47 -15.04 -6.97
N THR A 112 6.27 -15.28 -6.46
CA THR A 112 5.10 -14.45 -6.77
C THR A 112 5.13 -13.15 -5.98
N THR A 113 5.09 -12.01 -6.68
CA THR A 113 4.84 -10.68 -6.11
C THR A 113 3.37 -10.34 -6.27
N ARG A 114 2.77 -9.82 -5.21
CA ARG A 114 1.37 -9.39 -5.20
C ARG A 114 1.25 -8.01 -4.57
N VAL A 115 0.29 -7.22 -5.04
CA VAL A 115 0.02 -5.88 -4.51
C VAL A 115 -1.30 -5.87 -3.76
N MET A 116 -1.32 -5.22 -2.60
CA MET A 116 -2.53 -4.89 -1.85
C MET A 116 -2.67 -3.36 -1.78
N LEU A 117 -3.83 -2.86 -2.20
CA LEU A 117 -4.29 -1.51 -1.91
C LEU A 117 -5.19 -1.57 -0.67
N LEU A 118 -4.70 -1.01 0.44
CA LEU A 118 -5.34 -1.14 1.75
C LEU A 118 -5.99 0.17 2.18
N LEU A 119 -7.29 0.12 2.48
CA LEU A 119 -8.04 1.24 3.03
C LEU A 119 -8.42 0.98 4.49
N ALA A 120 -7.89 1.78 5.41
CA ALA A 120 -8.30 1.75 6.81
C ALA A 120 -9.62 2.52 7.00
N VAL A 121 -10.68 1.83 7.46
CA VAL A 121 -12.01 2.44 7.70
C VAL A 121 -12.06 3.20 9.03
N ASN A 122 -11.22 2.81 9.99
CA ASN A 122 -11.02 3.48 11.28
C ASN A 122 -9.65 4.17 11.31
N ASN A 123 -9.39 5.04 10.32
CA ASN A 123 -8.10 5.74 10.27
C ASN A 123 -7.98 6.70 11.47
N ALA A 124 -6.90 6.57 12.25
CA ALA A 124 -6.70 7.32 13.49
C ALA A 124 -6.72 8.85 13.30
N ASP A 125 -6.36 9.34 12.11
CA ASP A 125 -6.10 10.77 11.88
C ASP A 125 -7.13 11.46 10.95
N LYS A 126 -8.06 10.74 10.29
CA LYS A 126 -8.84 11.34 9.17
C LYS A 126 -10.31 10.89 9.09
N ALA A 127 -11.22 11.87 9.10
CA ALA A 127 -12.63 11.68 8.78
C ALA A 127 -12.85 11.33 7.29
N PRO A 128 -13.95 10.66 6.92
CA PRO A 128 -14.21 10.17 5.57
C PRO A 128 -14.55 11.27 4.53
N LYS A 129 -14.26 12.54 4.76
CA LYS A 129 -14.55 13.63 3.83
C LYS A 129 -13.36 13.88 2.88
N PRO A 130 -13.57 14.23 1.60
CA PRO A 130 -14.85 14.50 0.93
C PRO A 130 -15.53 13.29 0.24
N ALA A 131 -14.77 12.30 -0.26
CA ALA A 131 -15.37 11.15 -0.96
C ALA A 131 -15.73 10.01 0.01
N SER A 132 -16.90 9.40 -0.17
CA SER A 132 -17.35 8.24 0.61
C SER A 132 -16.47 7.00 0.37
N PHE A 133 -16.41 6.07 1.33
CA PHE A 133 -15.59 4.87 1.20
C PHE A 133 -15.92 4.02 -0.04
N PRO A 134 -17.20 3.77 -0.41
CA PRO A 134 -17.51 3.05 -1.65
C PRO A 134 -16.92 3.72 -2.89
N VAL A 135 -17.02 5.04 -2.99
CA VAL A 135 -16.47 5.80 -4.13
C VAL A 135 -14.93 5.78 -4.13
N ARG A 136 -14.28 5.79 -2.96
CA ARG A 136 -12.83 5.60 -2.87
C ARG A 136 -12.40 4.21 -3.34
N LEU A 137 -13.14 3.18 -2.98
CA LEU A 137 -12.89 1.82 -3.46
C LEU A 137 -13.08 1.72 -4.98
N CYS A 138 -14.06 2.42 -5.55
CA CYS A 138 -14.19 2.56 -7.00
C CYS A 138 -12.97 3.24 -7.64
N MET A 139 -12.47 4.34 -7.05
CA MET A 139 -11.22 4.99 -7.51
C MET A 139 -10.01 4.06 -7.34
N MET A 140 -9.94 3.27 -6.27
CA MET A 140 -8.88 2.27 -6.06
C MET A 140 -8.94 1.16 -7.11
N GLU A 141 -10.13 0.75 -7.55
CA GLU A 141 -10.31 -0.25 -8.62
C GLU A 141 -9.79 0.30 -9.96
N GLY A 142 -10.16 1.54 -10.30
CA GLY A 142 -9.64 2.22 -11.49
C GLY A 142 -8.11 2.40 -11.44
N PHE A 143 -7.60 2.83 -10.29
CA PHE A 143 -6.16 2.94 -10.03
C PHE A 143 -5.44 1.58 -10.15
N ALA A 144 -6.05 0.48 -9.68
CA ALA A 144 -5.50 -0.86 -9.84
C ALA A 144 -5.46 -1.30 -11.31
N ARG A 145 -6.43 -0.93 -12.14
CA ARG A 145 -6.39 -1.18 -13.60
C ARG A 145 -5.23 -0.43 -14.27
N GLU A 146 -5.01 0.83 -13.91
CA GLU A 146 -3.87 1.63 -14.37
C GLU A 146 -2.53 1.01 -13.96
N LEU A 147 -2.42 0.48 -12.73
CA LEU A 147 -1.22 -0.23 -12.28
C LEU A 147 -0.91 -1.48 -13.13
N LEU A 148 -1.95 -2.15 -13.63
CA LEU A 148 -1.84 -3.33 -14.48
C LEU A 148 -1.59 -3.03 -15.96
N GLY A 149 -1.31 -1.76 -16.31
CA GLY A 149 -1.04 -1.34 -17.69
C GLY A 149 -2.30 -1.12 -18.50
N GLY A 150 -3.37 -0.65 -17.85
CA GLY A 150 -4.65 -0.37 -18.50
C GLY A 150 -4.50 0.50 -19.75
N ASP A 151 -5.03 -0.01 -20.87
CA ASP A 151 -5.43 0.74 -22.06
C ASP A 151 -6.48 -0.13 -22.81
N ASP A 152 -7.76 -0.02 -22.43
CA ASP A 152 -8.85 -0.28 -23.40
C ASP A 152 -9.27 1.09 -23.95
N GLU A 153 -8.43 1.72 -24.76
CA GLU A 153 -8.88 2.71 -25.73
C GLU A 153 -8.73 2.07 -27.12
N GLU A 154 -9.81 1.46 -27.56
CA GLU A 154 -10.12 1.35 -28.97
C GLU A 154 -10.15 2.78 -29.57
N GLY A 155 -9.12 3.15 -30.34
CA GLY A 155 -9.24 4.10 -31.44
C GLY A 155 -9.31 5.60 -31.13
N VAL A 156 -8.18 6.20 -30.72
CA VAL A 156 -7.81 7.53 -31.23
C VAL A 156 -6.40 7.43 -31.81
N SER A 157 -6.33 7.38 -33.14
CA SER A 157 -5.09 7.49 -33.89
C SER A 157 -4.54 8.92 -33.77
N THR A 158 -3.56 9.13 -32.90
CA THR A 158 -2.70 10.31 -32.96
C THR A 158 -1.82 10.21 -34.22
N PRO A 159 -1.64 11.28 -35.01
CA PRO A 159 -0.78 11.24 -36.20
C PRO A 159 0.70 11.08 -35.78
N PRO A 160 1.54 10.45 -36.61
CA PRO A 160 2.92 10.17 -36.25
C PRO A 160 3.72 11.48 -36.16
N GLY A 161 4.14 11.81 -34.94
CA GLY A 161 4.97 12.96 -34.61
C GLY A 161 6.18 12.50 -33.80
N VAL A 162 7.33 13.12 -34.08
CA VAL A 162 8.66 12.80 -33.56
C VAL A 162 8.64 12.64 -32.03
N GLY A 163 8.77 11.41 -31.53
CA GLY A 163 8.62 11.03 -30.11
C GLY A 163 8.14 9.58 -29.87
N GLU A 164 7.66 8.89 -30.92
CA GLU A 164 7.08 7.54 -30.82
C GLU A 164 8.02 6.46 -30.27
N LYS A 165 9.34 6.58 -30.48
CA LYS A 165 10.29 5.53 -30.07
C LYS A 165 10.46 5.42 -28.55
N GLU A 166 10.48 6.54 -27.82
CA GLU A 166 10.62 6.56 -26.35
C GLU A 166 9.29 6.25 -25.63
N GLN A 167 8.17 6.61 -26.25
CA GLN A 167 6.85 6.29 -25.71
C GLN A 167 6.52 4.78 -25.86
N ASP A 168 6.91 4.14 -26.97
CA ASP A 168 6.73 2.70 -27.16
C ASP A 168 7.62 1.89 -26.20
N THR A 169 8.88 2.29 -25.97
CA THR A 169 9.77 1.61 -25.01
C THR A 169 9.27 1.72 -23.57
N SER A 170 8.86 2.91 -23.12
CA SER A 170 8.33 3.11 -21.75
C SER A 170 6.99 2.40 -21.53
N ARG A 171 6.14 2.28 -22.55
CA ARG A 171 4.87 1.54 -22.47
C ARG A 171 5.11 0.03 -22.41
N ARG A 172 6.02 -0.51 -23.24
CA ARG A 172 6.42 -1.92 -23.19
C ARG A 172 7.05 -2.29 -21.85
N ARG A 173 7.96 -1.47 -21.32
CA ARG A 173 8.57 -1.69 -20.00
C ARG A 173 7.52 -1.73 -18.89
N ARG A 174 6.52 -0.85 -18.93
CA ARG A 174 5.37 -0.87 -18.00
C ARG A 174 4.52 -2.14 -18.14
N GLN A 175 4.25 -2.59 -19.36
CA GLN A 175 3.52 -3.83 -19.61
C GLN A 175 4.29 -5.06 -19.11
N ASP A 176 5.60 -5.13 -19.34
CA ASP A 176 6.46 -6.19 -18.83
C ASP A 176 6.54 -6.17 -17.28
N ALA A 177 6.54 -4.97 -16.69
CA ALA A 177 6.48 -4.79 -15.23
C ALA A 177 5.11 -5.19 -14.65
N ALA A 178 4.02 -5.02 -15.39
CA ALA A 178 2.67 -5.43 -14.99
C ALA A 178 2.33 -6.89 -15.32
N ALA A 179 3.09 -7.54 -16.21
CA ALA A 179 2.81 -8.90 -16.65
C ALA A 179 2.76 -9.87 -15.45
N GLY A 180 1.62 -10.57 -15.31
CA GLY A 180 1.36 -11.53 -14.24
C GLY A 180 1.09 -10.93 -12.86
N LEU A 181 1.04 -9.60 -12.73
CA LEU A 181 0.73 -8.93 -11.47
C LEU A 181 -0.76 -9.05 -11.13
N GLU A 182 -1.07 -9.35 -9.87
CA GLU A 182 -2.42 -9.24 -9.34
C GLU A 182 -2.48 -8.16 -8.25
N VAL A 183 -3.58 -7.42 -8.23
CA VAL A 183 -3.83 -6.33 -7.26
C VAL A 183 -5.08 -6.65 -6.45
N ASP A 184 -4.93 -6.73 -5.13
CA ASP A 184 -6.03 -6.89 -4.19
C ASP A 184 -6.48 -5.55 -3.65
N LEU A 185 -7.79 -5.35 -3.58
CA LEU A 185 -8.40 -4.26 -2.82
C LEU A 185 -8.85 -4.81 -1.47
N ALA A 186 -8.35 -4.24 -0.39
CA ALA A 186 -8.65 -4.67 0.96
C ALA A 186 -9.06 -3.51 1.87
N VAL A 187 -9.86 -3.84 2.89
CA VAL A 187 -10.29 -2.92 3.95
C VAL A 187 -9.87 -3.46 5.32
N THR A 188 -9.53 -2.56 6.24
CA THR A 188 -9.13 -2.92 7.60
C THR A 188 -9.68 -1.96 8.64
N THR A 189 -9.96 -2.47 9.84
CA THR A 189 -10.25 -1.65 11.04
C THR A 189 -8.98 -1.29 11.81
N MET A 190 -7.84 -1.91 11.49
CA MET A 190 -6.59 -1.69 12.21
C MET A 190 -5.98 -0.32 11.87
N PRO A 191 -5.68 0.54 12.86
CA PRO A 191 -5.15 1.87 12.61
C PRO A 191 -3.63 1.89 12.39
N TYR A 192 -2.88 0.98 13.00
CA TYR A 192 -1.41 0.98 12.99
C TYR A 192 -0.80 -0.07 12.07
N PHE A 193 0.41 0.20 11.57
CA PHE A 193 1.12 -0.70 10.63
C PHE A 193 1.38 -2.09 11.21
N HIS A 194 1.81 -2.18 12.48
CA HIS A 194 2.06 -3.46 13.14
C HIS A 194 0.80 -4.30 13.34
N ASP A 195 -0.35 -3.65 13.47
CA ASP A 195 -1.64 -4.30 13.58
C ASP A 195 -2.18 -4.74 12.21
N LYS A 196 -1.98 -3.92 11.17
CA LYS A 196 -2.31 -4.25 9.78
C LYS A 196 -1.53 -5.47 9.31
N GLU A 197 -0.22 -5.50 9.58
CA GLU A 197 0.66 -6.63 9.25
C GLU A 197 0.15 -7.93 9.88
N ARG A 198 -0.15 -7.91 11.18
CA ARG A 198 -0.70 -9.04 11.91
C ARG A 198 -2.07 -9.46 11.40
N ALA A 199 -2.94 -8.52 11.05
CA ALA A 199 -4.26 -8.83 10.49
C ALA A 199 -4.15 -9.47 9.09
N ILE A 200 -3.18 -9.04 8.29
CA ILE A 200 -2.88 -9.65 6.98
C ILE A 200 -2.39 -11.08 7.16
N ASP A 201 -1.44 -11.31 8.07
CA ASP A 201 -0.91 -12.64 8.34
C ASP A 201 -2.01 -13.58 8.89
N ALA A 202 -2.73 -13.14 9.92
CA ALA A 202 -3.80 -13.90 10.56
C ALA A 202 -4.98 -14.21 9.63
N SER A 203 -5.19 -13.42 8.57
CA SER A 203 -6.23 -13.72 7.57
C SER A 203 -6.00 -15.04 6.82
N GLY A 204 -4.75 -15.51 6.79
CA GLY A 204 -4.32 -16.65 5.99
C GLY A 204 -4.63 -16.51 4.51
N PHE A 205 -4.91 -15.29 4.00
CA PHE A 205 -5.32 -15.07 2.61
C PHE A 205 -4.19 -15.43 1.63
N TYR A 206 -2.96 -15.14 2.04
CA TYR A 206 -1.76 -15.25 1.22
C TYR A 206 -0.89 -16.47 1.54
N GLY A 207 -1.10 -17.13 2.67
CA GLY A 207 -0.45 -18.39 3.02
C GLY A 207 -1.18 -19.58 2.44
N ARG A 208 -0.45 -20.60 1.96
CA ARG A 208 -0.97 -21.96 1.82
C ARG A 208 -0.55 -22.77 3.04
N GLY A 209 -1.42 -23.66 3.52
CA GLY A 209 -1.13 -24.46 4.71
C GLY A 209 0.22 -25.18 4.59
N GLY A 210 1.20 -24.76 5.39
CA GLY A 210 2.56 -25.28 5.41
C GLY A 210 3.64 -24.35 4.80
N ASP A 211 3.26 -23.32 4.05
CA ASP A 211 4.20 -22.34 3.49
C ASP A 211 4.47 -21.19 4.48
N GLU A 212 5.68 -20.62 4.41
CA GLU A 212 6.05 -19.42 5.15
C GLU A 212 5.21 -18.21 4.68
N ALA A 213 4.81 -17.35 5.60
CA ALA A 213 4.06 -16.13 5.29
C ALA A 213 4.87 -15.22 4.33
N PRO A 214 4.20 -14.50 3.41
CA PRO A 214 4.89 -13.55 2.54
C PRO A 214 5.61 -12.48 3.36
N GLU A 215 6.78 -12.06 2.89
CA GLU A 215 7.38 -10.81 3.35
C GLU A 215 6.45 -9.65 2.98
N GLN A 216 6.00 -8.90 3.99
CA GLN A 216 5.11 -7.75 3.79
C GLN A 216 5.94 -6.48 3.61
N VAL A 217 5.86 -5.83 2.44
CA VAL A 217 6.58 -4.58 2.15
C VAL A 217 5.58 -3.43 2.16
N PHE A 218 5.57 -2.67 3.26
CA PHE A 218 4.71 -1.51 3.43
C PHE A 218 5.32 -0.28 2.77
N LEU A 219 4.57 0.33 1.87
CA LEU A 219 4.95 1.57 1.20
C LEU A 219 4.53 2.76 2.07
N ALA A 220 5.47 3.65 2.37
CA ALA A 220 5.24 4.80 3.24
C ALA A 220 5.95 6.06 2.71
N GLY A 221 5.40 7.23 3.03
CA GLY A 221 6.14 8.50 2.90
C GLY A 221 7.08 8.70 4.09
N TYR A 222 8.08 9.57 3.91
CA TYR A 222 9.00 9.92 4.99
C TYR A 222 8.29 10.46 6.25
N ASP A 223 7.28 11.31 6.10
CA ASP A 223 6.41 11.79 7.19
C ASP A 223 5.77 10.64 8.01
N THR A 224 5.45 9.54 7.33
CA THR A 224 4.84 8.36 7.92
C THR A 224 5.90 7.52 8.64
N LEU A 225 7.11 7.44 8.11
CA LEU A 225 8.26 6.81 8.81
C LEU A 225 8.52 7.47 10.17
N ILE A 226 8.53 8.81 10.21
CA ILE A 226 8.72 9.55 11.46
C ILE A 226 7.64 9.19 12.48
N ARG A 227 6.38 9.06 12.02
CA ARG A 227 5.27 8.65 12.88
C ARG A 227 5.40 7.22 13.37
N ILE A 228 5.82 6.27 12.52
CA ILE A 228 6.03 4.87 12.91
C ILE A 228 7.04 4.76 14.05
N PHE A 229 8.13 5.54 14.02
CA PHE A 229 9.14 5.52 15.07
C PHE A 229 8.91 6.52 16.21
N ASN A 230 7.73 7.13 16.30
CA ASN A 230 7.38 8.00 17.40
C ASN A 230 6.72 7.20 18.54
N PRO A 231 7.33 7.15 19.74
CA PRO A 231 6.81 6.36 20.87
C PRO A 231 5.38 6.73 21.29
N LYS A 232 4.92 7.96 21.01
CA LYS A 232 3.58 8.43 21.40
C LYS A 232 2.45 7.53 20.90
N TYR A 233 2.65 6.85 19.77
CA TYR A 233 1.65 5.96 19.16
C TYR A 233 1.56 4.57 19.81
N TYR A 234 2.32 4.29 20.87
CA TYR A 234 2.37 2.96 21.49
C TYR A 234 1.94 2.95 22.96
N HIS A 235 1.60 4.10 23.54
CA HIS A 235 1.31 4.21 24.98
C HIS A 235 -0.16 3.87 25.34
N ASP A 236 -1.12 4.01 24.41
CA ASP A 236 -2.56 3.86 24.68
C ASP A 236 -3.14 2.44 24.43
N HIS A 237 -2.30 1.45 24.14
CA HIS A 237 -2.77 0.09 23.80
C HIS A 237 -2.83 -0.89 24.99
N GLN A 238 -2.88 -0.41 26.23
CA GLN A 238 -2.92 -1.28 27.41
C GLN A 238 -4.32 -1.63 27.92
N ASP A 239 -5.40 -1.04 27.39
CA ASP A 239 -6.73 -1.23 27.97
C ASP A 239 -7.68 -2.01 27.06
N HIS A 240 -7.39 -3.27 26.71
CA HIS A 240 -8.42 -4.23 26.25
C HIS A 240 -8.14 -5.71 26.52
N ASP A 241 -7.03 -6.08 27.16
CA ASP A 241 -6.90 -7.44 27.68
C ASP A 241 -7.70 -7.55 28.99
N HIS A 242 -8.78 -8.33 28.93
CA HIS A 242 -9.63 -8.69 30.07
C HIS A 242 -8.79 -9.13 31.27
N HIS A 243 -8.77 -8.31 32.31
CA HIS A 243 -8.35 -8.73 33.63
C HIS A 243 -9.57 -9.25 34.38
N ASP A 244 -9.84 -10.55 34.19
CA ASP A 244 -10.56 -11.32 35.18
C ASP A 244 -9.67 -11.45 36.42
N GLY A 245 -10.23 -11.11 37.59
CA GLY A 245 -9.83 -11.76 38.83
C GLY A 245 -9.01 -10.95 39.82
N ASP A 246 -9.77 -10.32 40.72
CA ASP A 246 -9.55 -10.30 42.17
C ASP A 246 -8.68 -9.20 42.79
N GLY A 247 -9.31 -8.53 43.75
CA GLY A 247 -8.77 -7.40 44.48
C GLY A 247 -8.09 -7.84 45.77
N SER A 248 -7.06 -7.11 46.14
CA SER A 248 -6.85 -6.69 47.52
C SER A 248 -5.78 -5.62 47.57
N GLN A 249 -6.14 -4.49 48.18
CA GLN A 249 -5.20 -3.53 48.71
C GLN A 249 -4.40 -4.20 49.84
N GLU A 250 -3.11 -3.91 49.93
CA GLU A 250 -2.52 -3.40 51.17
C GLU A 250 -1.11 -2.86 50.94
N ALA A 251 -0.83 -1.72 51.58
CA ALA A 251 0.46 -1.06 51.62
C ALA A 251 1.23 -1.47 52.87
N SER A 252 2.52 -1.82 52.73
CA SER A 252 3.58 -1.44 53.68
C SER A 252 4.94 -1.93 53.19
N GLY A 253 5.98 -1.12 53.39
CA GLY A 253 7.32 -1.37 52.88
C GLY A 253 8.24 -2.13 53.83
N ALA A 254 9.37 -2.57 53.31
CA ALA A 254 10.70 -2.53 53.94
C ALA A 254 11.73 -3.13 52.98
N ALA A 255 12.89 -2.48 52.89
CA ALA A 255 14.04 -2.94 52.14
C ALA A 255 14.62 -4.24 52.71
N SER A 256 15.03 -5.16 51.84
CA SER A 256 16.16 -6.03 52.15
C SER A 256 17.00 -6.28 50.91
N ALA A 257 18.30 -6.06 51.06
CA ALA A 257 19.34 -6.35 50.10
C ALA A 257 19.69 -7.84 50.18
N ALA A 258 19.52 -8.56 49.09
CA ALA A 258 20.14 -9.86 48.88
C ALA A 258 20.50 -10.01 47.40
N GLY A 259 21.78 -10.21 47.13
CA GLY A 259 22.32 -10.40 45.80
C GLY A 259 21.74 -11.64 45.12
N GLY A 260 21.19 -11.43 43.94
CA GLY A 260 20.89 -12.47 42.97
C GLY A 260 21.25 -11.95 41.60
N HIS A 261 22.21 -12.59 40.94
CA HIS A 261 22.47 -12.42 39.50
C HIS A 261 21.27 -12.98 38.71
N ALA A 262 20.13 -12.30 38.77
CA ALA A 262 19.10 -12.42 37.78
C ALA A 262 19.52 -11.52 36.61
N LYS A 263 19.76 -12.10 35.43
CA LYS A 263 19.80 -11.33 34.19
C LYS A 263 18.53 -10.50 34.15
N GLN A 264 18.63 -9.19 34.39
CA GLN A 264 17.54 -8.26 34.18
C GLN A 264 17.21 -8.36 32.69
N GLN A 265 16.20 -9.17 32.34
CA GLN A 265 15.58 -9.07 31.03
C GLN A 265 14.99 -7.67 30.99
N GLN A 266 15.69 -6.77 30.30
CA GLN A 266 15.30 -5.38 30.14
C GLN A 266 13.86 -5.39 29.60
N LYS A 267 12.90 -4.91 30.40
CA LYS A 267 11.48 -4.91 30.05
C LYS A 267 11.31 -4.15 28.73
N LYS A 268 10.86 -4.84 27.68
CA LYS A 268 10.66 -4.24 26.35
C LYS A 268 9.75 -3.02 26.45
N THR A 269 10.07 -1.95 25.71
CA THR A 269 9.19 -0.78 25.59
C THR A 269 7.90 -1.16 24.85
N ALA A 270 6.86 -0.32 24.93
CA ALA A 270 5.61 -0.57 24.18
C ALA A 270 5.85 -0.60 22.67
N MET A 271 6.65 0.36 22.17
CA MET A 271 7.08 0.39 20.77
C MET A 271 7.85 -0.88 20.39
N GLN A 272 8.73 -1.39 21.24
CA GLN A 272 9.42 -2.66 20.99
C GLN A 272 8.46 -3.85 20.96
N ARG A 273 7.45 -3.92 21.83
CA ARG A 273 6.45 -5.00 21.79
C ARG A 273 5.64 -5.00 20.49
N ALA A 274 5.34 -3.81 19.97
CA ALA A 274 4.59 -3.64 18.73
C ALA A 274 5.45 -3.88 17.48
N LEU A 275 6.65 -3.31 17.43
CA LEU A 275 7.49 -3.29 16.23
C LEU A 275 8.47 -4.48 16.12
N ASP A 276 8.80 -5.18 17.21
CA ASP A 276 9.64 -6.39 17.13
C ASP A 276 8.99 -7.46 16.22
N PRO A 277 7.70 -7.83 16.40
CA PRO A 277 7.04 -8.77 15.48
C PRO A 277 6.90 -8.20 14.08
N PHE A 278 6.53 -6.92 13.95
CA PHE A 278 6.36 -6.26 12.66
C PHE A 278 7.63 -6.36 11.80
N PHE A 279 8.80 -5.98 12.33
CA PHE A 279 10.05 -6.05 11.56
C PHE A 279 10.66 -7.45 11.44
N ALA A 280 10.07 -8.46 12.10
CA ALA A 280 10.46 -9.85 11.89
C ALA A 280 9.98 -10.36 10.52
N THR A 281 8.82 -9.91 10.05
CA THR A 281 8.16 -10.37 8.80
C THR A 281 8.01 -9.25 7.76
N ALA A 282 7.97 -7.99 8.18
CA ALA A 282 7.72 -6.84 7.34
C ALA A 282 8.94 -5.93 7.13
N ARG A 283 8.85 -5.13 6.06
CA ARG A 283 9.80 -4.08 5.69
C ARG A 283 9.04 -2.80 5.37
N LEU A 284 9.69 -1.67 5.62
CA LEU A 284 9.23 -0.37 5.14
C LEU A 284 10.00 0.00 3.89
N ARG A 285 9.29 0.40 2.84
CA ARG A 285 9.89 1.09 1.68
C ARG A 285 9.39 2.52 1.70
N VAL A 286 10.31 3.43 2.02
CA VAL A 286 10.04 4.83 2.31
C VAL A 286 10.41 5.66 1.12
N SER A 287 9.43 6.34 0.53
CA SER A 287 9.68 7.33 -0.50
C SER A 287 9.96 8.69 0.13
N THR A 288 11.05 9.31 -0.29
CA THR A 288 11.42 10.66 0.12
C THR A 288 10.41 11.66 -0.44
N ARG A 289 10.14 12.73 0.31
CA ARG A 289 9.30 13.85 -0.14
C ARG A 289 10.12 15.12 -0.12
N LEU A 290 10.12 15.87 -1.21
CA LEU A 290 10.62 17.24 -1.22
C LEU A 290 9.42 18.13 -0.90
N ASP A 291 9.19 18.37 0.39
CA ASP A 291 8.26 19.40 0.86
C ASP A 291 8.90 20.19 2.00
N ASP A 292 8.46 21.44 2.18
CA ASP A 292 9.08 22.39 3.10
C ASP A 292 8.95 21.99 4.59
N GLU A 293 8.12 20.98 4.90
CA GLU A 293 7.82 20.56 6.28
C GLU A 293 8.82 19.50 6.80
N TRP A 294 9.37 18.66 5.92
CA TRP A 294 10.14 17.48 6.33
C TRP A 294 11.61 17.48 5.90
N GLY A 295 12.11 18.64 5.47
CA GLY A 295 13.51 18.85 5.14
C GLY A 295 13.91 18.30 3.76
N GLY A 296 15.14 18.61 3.35
CA GLY A 296 15.68 18.22 2.04
C GLY A 296 15.97 16.72 1.92
N LEU A 297 16.17 16.24 0.68
CA LEU A 297 16.50 14.83 0.40
C LEU A 297 17.67 14.31 1.24
N GLU A 298 18.74 15.09 1.38
CA GLU A 298 19.92 14.68 2.13
C GLU A 298 19.63 14.60 3.63
N GLU A 299 18.86 15.55 4.19
CA GLU A 299 18.45 15.51 5.60
C GLU A 299 17.61 14.26 5.90
N GLN A 300 16.72 13.87 4.98
CA GLN A 300 15.92 12.65 5.12
C GLN A 300 16.79 11.39 5.05
N ARG A 301 17.78 11.36 4.15
CA ARG A 301 18.74 10.26 4.05
C ARG A 301 19.62 10.16 5.29
N GLU A 302 20.11 11.29 5.80
CA GLU A 302 20.89 11.35 7.03
C GLU A 302 20.09 10.90 8.25
N TYR A 303 18.81 11.29 8.34
CA TYR A 303 17.93 10.80 9.39
C TYR A 303 17.85 9.28 9.40
N VAL A 304 17.63 8.66 8.23
CA VAL A 304 17.54 7.20 8.13
C VAL A 304 18.88 6.51 8.41
N ARG A 305 20.01 7.05 7.92
CA ARG A 305 21.35 6.54 8.28
C ARG A 305 21.57 6.59 9.80
N GLY A 306 21.08 7.63 10.46
CA GLY A 306 21.16 7.79 11.91
C GLY A 306 20.30 6.80 12.72
N LEU A 307 19.31 6.13 12.11
CA LEU A 307 18.43 5.18 12.82
C LEU A 307 19.20 4.01 13.42
N GLU A 308 20.14 3.42 12.68
CA GLU A 308 21.01 2.36 13.18
C GLU A 308 22.06 2.88 14.18
N GLY A 309 22.48 4.14 14.02
CA GLY A 309 23.48 4.82 14.85
C GLY A 309 23.01 5.25 16.25
N GLY A 310 21.96 4.63 16.79
CA GLY A 310 21.46 4.89 18.15
C GLY A 310 20.28 5.86 18.23
N ARG A 311 19.84 6.49 17.12
CA ARG A 311 18.66 7.37 17.12
C ARG A 311 17.40 6.61 17.52
N LEU A 312 17.22 5.37 17.04
CA LEU A 312 16.08 4.54 17.45
C LEU A 312 16.16 4.13 18.92
N ASP A 313 17.34 3.73 19.38
CA ASP A 313 17.53 3.32 20.78
C ASP A 313 17.23 4.47 21.75
N ALA A 314 17.58 5.72 21.38
CA ALA A 314 17.30 6.92 22.16
C ALA A 314 15.80 7.20 22.39
N VAL A 315 14.93 6.73 21.48
CA VAL A 315 13.47 6.85 21.62
C VAL A 315 12.83 5.54 22.10
N GLY A 316 13.62 4.59 22.60
CA GLY A 316 13.11 3.30 23.09
C GLY A 316 12.78 2.29 22.00
N GLY A 317 13.33 2.47 20.80
CA GLY A 317 13.27 1.53 19.67
C GLY A 317 14.44 0.56 19.64
N ARG A 318 14.78 0.04 18.45
CA ARG A 318 15.98 -0.76 18.20
C ARG A 318 16.67 -0.35 16.92
N GLY A 319 17.97 -0.08 16.97
CA GLY A 319 18.76 0.21 15.76
C GLY A 319 18.64 -0.87 14.66
N ALA A 320 18.47 -2.14 15.04
CA ALA A 320 18.32 -3.26 14.10
C ALA A 320 17.12 -3.13 13.14
N TRP A 321 16.07 -2.40 13.51
CA TRP A 321 14.92 -2.16 12.63
C TRP A 321 15.29 -1.34 11.40
N ALA A 322 16.34 -0.50 11.47
CA ALA A 322 16.81 0.29 10.34
C ALA A 322 17.17 -0.57 9.12
N ARG A 323 17.64 -1.80 9.34
CA ARG A 323 17.96 -2.78 8.27
C ARG A 323 16.73 -3.26 7.48
N ARG A 324 15.54 -3.02 8.02
CA ARG A 324 14.25 -3.34 7.40
C ARG A 324 13.57 -2.09 6.80
N VAL A 325 14.28 -0.96 6.75
CA VAL A 325 13.81 0.29 6.14
C VAL A 325 14.63 0.57 4.87
N ASP A 326 13.99 0.44 3.71
CA ASP A 326 14.55 0.87 2.43
C ASP A 326 14.11 2.30 2.16
N VAL A 327 15.04 3.26 2.11
CA VAL A 327 14.73 4.59 1.56
C VAL A 327 14.97 4.55 0.08
N VAL A 328 13.96 4.96 -0.67
CA VAL A 328 14.08 5.13 -2.10
C VAL A 328 13.85 6.59 -2.46
N SER A 329 14.76 7.11 -3.28
CA SER A 329 14.49 8.33 -4.01
C SER A 329 13.24 8.09 -4.84
N THR A 330 12.40 9.10 -5.03
CA THR A 330 11.39 9.03 -6.08
C THR A 330 12.03 8.64 -7.42
N MET A 331 13.31 8.91 -7.65
CA MET A 331 14.09 8.62 -8.86
C MET A 331 14.63 7.20 -9.03
N ASP A 332 14.60 6.30 -8.03
CA ASP A 332 15.23 4.95 -8.13
C ASP A 332 14.45 3.95 -9.03
N GLY A 333 13.65 4.47 -9.96
CA GLY A 333 12.89 3.72 -10.94
C GLY A 333 12.55 4.63 -12.11
N ASP A 334 13.55 5.04 -12.87
CA ASP A 334 13.54 4.87 -14.34
C ASP A 334 14.84 5.27 -15.05
N ASP A 335 15.77 6.03 -14.45
CA ASP A 335 16.84 6.66 -15.24
C ASP A 335 18.24 6.07 -14.95
N ASP A 336 18.51 4.90 -15.54
CA ASP A 336 19.89 4.43 -15.84
C ASP A 336 20.35 4.92 -17.24
N ASP A 337 19.55 5.77 -17.91
CA ASP A 337 20.00 6.55 -19.04
C ASP A 337 20.56 7.88 -18.51
N GLU A 338 21.68 8.32 -19.07
CA GLU A 338 22.45 9.55 -18.79
C GLU A 338 21.63 10.86 -18.99
N ALA A 339 20.45 10.99 -18.38
CA ALA A 339 19.70 12.23 -18.33
C ALA A 339 20.21 13.12 -17.19
N GLY A 340 21.49 13.52 -17.27
CA GLY A 340 21.99 14.61 -16.44
C GLY A 340 21.63 15.95 -17.06
N GLY A 341 20.92 16.82 -16.34
CA GLY A 341 20.67 18.21 -16.77
C GLY A 341 19.29 18.80 -16.42
N GLU A 342 18.91 19.88 -17.12
CA GLU A 342 17.67 20.66 -16.94
C GLU A 342 16.39 19.81 -17.02
N GLU A 343 16.41 18.69 -17.75
CA GLU A 343 15.30 17.73 -17.85
C GLU A 343 15.06 16.97 -16.54
N GLU A 344 16.12 16.62 -15.81
CA GLU A 344 16.04 15.99 -14.49
C GLU A 344 15.46 16.98 -13.45
N GLU A 345 15.88 18.26 -13.51
CA GLU A 345 15.29 19.34 -12.69
C GLU A 345 13.83 19.63 -13.06
N GLU A 346 13.48 19.67 -14.35
CA GLU A 346 12.10 19.90 -14.78
C GLU A 346 11.20 18.72 -14.41
N MET A 347 11.70 17.50 -14.52
CA MET A 347 11.03 16.28 -14.07
C MET A 347 10.86 16.27 -12.54
N MET A 348 11.86 16.73 -11.79
CA MET A 348 11.80 16.94 -10.34
C MET A 348 10.71 17.96 -9.97
N ARG A 349 10.68 19.14 -10.63
CA ARG A 349 9.63 20.17 -10.44
C ARG A 349 8.23 19.68 -10.80
N ARG A 350 8.09 18.83 -11.83
CA ARG A 350 6.80 18.23 -12.21
C ARG A 350 6.30 17.20 -11.19
N MET A 351 7.19 16.63 -10.38
CA MET A 351 6.86 15.65 -9.33
C MET A 351 6.76 16.23 -7.93
N GLU A 352 7.34 17.40 -7.70
CA GLU A 352 7.26 18.11 -6.41
C GLU A 352 5.80 18.37 -6.01
N GLY A 353 5.37 17.60 -5.00
CA GLY A 353 4.10 17.76 -4.31
C GLY A 353 2.88 17.14 -4.98
N VAL A 354 3.02 16.09 -5.80
CA VAL A 354 1.87 15.26 -6.19
C VAL A 354 1.24 14.64 -4.93
N SER A 355 0.07 15.15 -4.52
CA SER A 355 -0.64 14.68 -3.32
C SER A 355 -2.15 14.68 -3.54
N SER A 356 -2.87 13.86 -2.75
CA SER A 356 -4.34 13.88 -2.78
C SER A 356 -4.89 15.26 -2.39
N SER A 357 -4.16 16.06 -1.60
CA SER A 357 -4.58 17.43 -1.26
C SER A 357 -4.51 18.35 -2.47
N LYS A 358 -3.38 18.37 -3.18
CA LYS A 358 -3.24 19.15 -4.43
C LYS A 358 -4.24 18.70 -5.50
N ALA A 359 -4.54 17.40 -5.59
CA ALA A 359 -5.55 16.89 -6.53
C ALA A 359 -6.95 17.45 -6.22
N ARG A 360 -7.31 17.58 -4.93
CA ARG A 360 -8.57 18.21 -4.52
C ARG A 360 -8.57 19.71 -4.80
N GLU A 361 -7.45 20.40 -4.56
CA GLU A 361 -7.30 21.83 -4.86
C GLU A 361 -7.46 22.11 -6.36
N ALA A 362 -6.80 21.33 -7.23
CA ALA A 362 -6.94 21.45 -8.68
C ALA A 362 -8.41 21.33 -9.14
N VAL A 363 -9.18 20.43 -8.54
CA VAL A 363 -10.62 20.30 -8.84
C VAL A 363 -11.41 21.54 -8.40
N LYS A 364 -11.13 22.07 -7.20
CA LYS A 364 -11.77 23.30 -6.70
C LYS A 364 -11.48 24.51 -7.58
N GLU A 365 -10.23 24.63 -8.03
CA GLU A 365 -9.74 25.70 -8.90
C GLU A 365 -10.14 25.53 -10.36
N ARG A 366 -10.77 24.40 -10.71
CA ARG A 366 -11.11 24.01 -12.09
C ARG A 366 -9.88 23.92 -13.01
N ASP A 367 -8.74 23.59 -12.42
CA ASP A 367 -7.49 23.32 -13.13
C ASP A 367 -7.49 21.86 -13.64
N GLY A 368 -8.11 21.66 -14.80
CA GLY A 368 -8.19 20.33 -15.44
C GLY A 368 -6.82 19.78 -15.84
N GLU A 369 -5.91 20.64 -16.28
CA GLU A 369 -4.55 20.25 -16.67
C GLU A 369 -3.69 19.91 -15.45
N GLY A 370 -3.82 20.66 -14.36
CA GLY A 370 -3.22 20.33 -13.08
C GLY A 370 -3.74 19.01 -12.53
N LEU A 371 -5.04 18.75 -12.61
CA LEU A 371 -5.62 17.48 -12.19
C LEU A 371 -5.05 16.31 -12.99
N GLU A 372 -4.94 16.45 -14.30
CA GLU A 372 -4.37 15.43 -15.20
C GLU A 372 -2.90 15.10 -14.88
N ARG A 373 -2.14 16.09 -14.42
CA ARG A 373 -0.78 15.87 -13.93
C ARG A 373 -0.72 15.10 -12.60
N LEU A 374 -1.80 15.10 -11.81
CA LEU A 374 -1.86 14.58 -10.44
C LEU A 374 -2.50 13.18 -10.32
N VAL A 375 -3.49 12.85 -11.14
CA VAL A 375 -4.23 11.57 -11.10
C VAL A 375 -4.27 10.92 -12.48
N ASP A 376 -4.46 9.60 -12.52
CA ASP A 376 -4.66 8.88 -13.79
C ASP A 376 -6.08 9.09 -14.36
N GLY A 377 -6.27 8.66 -15.61
CA GLY A 377 -7.53 8.84 -16.35
C GLY A 377 -8.73 8.11 -15.71
N GLU A 378 -8.53 6.94 -15.12
CA GLU A 378 -9.60 6.17 -14.47
C GLU A 378 -10.06 6.87 -13.18
N VAL A 379 -9.12 7.34 -12.37
CA VAL A 379 -9.40 8.11 -11.17
C VAL A 379 -10.05 9.45 -11.53
N ARG A 380 -9.56 10.15 -12.56
CA ARG A 380 -10.17 11.39 -13.07
C ARG A 380 -11.62 11.16 -13.50
N ALA A 381 -11.90 10.09 -14.24
CA ALA A 381 -13.25 9.76 -14.67
C ALA A 381 -14.22 9.58 -13.49
N TRP A 382 -13.76 9.00 -12.38
CA TRP A 382 -14.54 8.91 -11.14
C TRP A 382 -14.78 10.27 -10.48
N ILE A 383 -13.76 11.12 -10.41
CA ILE A 383 -13.87 12.48 -9.87
C ILE A 383 -14.93 13.30 -10.63
N GLU A 384 -14.89 13.24 -11.97
CA GLU A 384 -15.81 13.97 -12.83
C GLU A 384 -17.24 13.41 -12.73
N ARG A 385 -17.39 12.08 -12.78
CA ARG A 385 -18.68 11.38 -12.70
C ARG A 385 -19.41 11.66 -11.40
N GLU A 386 -18.73 11.48 -10.27
CA GLU A 386 -19.31 11.62 -8.93
C GLU A 386 -19.27 13.08 -8.45
N LYS A 387 -18.80 14.01 -9.29
CA LYS A 387 -18.72 15.45 -9.00
C LYS A 387 -17.96 15.74 -7.70
N LEU A 388 -16.89 14.98 -7.44
CA LEU A 388 -16.13 15.05 -6.19
C LEU A 388 -15.35 16.37 -6.08
N TYR A 389 -15.04 16.77 -4.85
CA TYR A 389 -14.04 17.80 -4.53
C TYR A 389 -14.34 19.22 -5.03
N ARG A 390 -15.60 19.55 -5.33
CA ARG A 390 -16.00 20.87 -5.82
C ARG A 390 -16.17 21.92 -4.72
N ASP A 391 -16.35 21.46 -3.47
CA ASP A 391 -16.55 22.29 -2.28
C ASP A 391 -15.24 22.49 -1.53
#